data_AF-A0AA36H828-F1
#
_entry.id   AF-A0AA36H828-F1
#
_cell.length_a   1.000
_cell.length_b   1.000
_cell.length_c   1.000
_cell.angle_alpha   90.00
_cell.angle_beta   90.00
_cell.angle_gamma   90.00
#
_symmetry.space_group_name_H-M   'P 1'
#
loop_
_entity.id
_entity.type
_entity.pdbx_description
1 polymer ?
#
loop_
_entity_poly.entity_id
_entity_poly.type
_entity_poly.pdbx_seq_one_letter_code
_entity_poly.pdbx_strand_id
1 'polypeptide(L)'
;MEIGKFVNGHVIETMINIRLLLAVCTTFFVLYLLSSSSPTKLMQSLTGENPDSNCSCVYKNVVHDFCYHLPRDWAIKGKRFSCKFSSYLDELGMLSTAKVIDLKSEEMPRPPFVTAMSENHYLEGLTLIANFRRLWPRQEVIVYDLGLTSKSKKELQKKCLVKVRSFPFEAYPHYVNDLTQYRWKPLLIAMMLKEFGALWYMDTSVRWRSDRRDIVYSEITCRKKAWKTSRSSLLQQPFHSAESLLSCFTFTRAIAFLPLLIQCKDWLRLVRTVRRSLVWMYSYIPTDIGKIKATENLDANFAFVVRTADALELLKWYVLCALEEDCMAPYKAKLICKFQKNDRYNSYAGCHRYKLFHMFFHV
;
A
#
# COMPACT_ATOMS: atom_id res chain seq x y z
N MET A 1 36.69 1.54 70.31
CA MET A 1 36.03 0.43 69.58
C MET A 1 34.72 0.98 69.02
N GLU A 2 34.41 0.65 67.76
CA GLU A 2 33.12 0.87 67.08
C GLU A 2 32.72 2.28 66.61
N ILE A 3 33.29 2.70 65.47
CA ILE A 3 32.55 3.45 64.42
C ILE A 3 33.01 2.89 63.06
N GLY A 4 32.50 1.71 62.68
CA GLY A 4 32.99 1.03 61.46
C GLY A 4 32.05 0.00 60.84
N LYS A 5 30.79 -0.10 61.29
CA LYS A 5 29.88 -1.15 60.81
C LYS A 5 28.55 -0.69 60.20
N PHE A 6 28.23 0.61 60.19
CA PHE A 6 26.89 1.06 59.74
C PHE A 6 26.82 1.67 58.34
N VAL A 7 27.94 1.90 57.64
CA VAL A 7 27.93 2.52 56.29
C VAL A 7 28.01 1.47 55.17
N ASN A 8 28.49 0.25 55.43
CA ASN A 8 28.68 -0.76 54.39
C ASN A 8 27.37 -1.47 53.95
N GLY A 9 26.39 -1.65 54.84
CA GLY A 9 25.15 -2.38 54.50
C GLY A 9 24.29 -1.66 53.46
N HIS A 10 24.04 -0.36 53.66
CA HIS A 10 23.22 0.44 52.74
C HIS A 10 23.91 0.69 51.39
N VAL A 11 25.22 0.89 51.35
CA VAL A 11 25.94 1.05 50.08
C VAL A 11 25.89 -0.24 49.26
N ILE A 12 26.03 -1.40 49.90
CA ILE A 12 25.94 -2.71 49.24
C ILE A 12 24.51 -2.98 48.74
N GLU A 13 23.47 -2.72 49.54
CA GLU A 13 22.06 -2.83 49.09
C GLU A 13 21.76 -1.90 47.91
N THR A 14 22.24 -0.66 47.96
CA THR A 14 22.01 0.31 46.88
C THR A 14 22.73 -0.11 45.59
N MET A 15 23.96 -0.65 45.71
CA MET A 15 24.71 -1.18 44.58
C MET A 15 24.10 -2.45 43.98
N ILE A 16 23.54 -3.34 44.81
CA ILE A 16 22.81 -4.53 44.36
C ILE A 16 21.53 -4.13 43.61
N ASN A 17 20.77 -3.17 44.15
CA ASN A 17 19.55 -2.68 43.53
C ASN A 17 19.81 -1.98 42.19
N ILE A 18 20.90 -1.21 42.08
CA ILE A 18 21.31 -0.59 40.80
C ILE A 18 21.73 -1.65 39.78
N ARG A 19 22.48 -2.69 40.18
CA ARG A 19 22.86 -3.79 39.28
C ARG A 19 21.65 -4.59 38.81
N LEU A 20 20.68 -4.84 39.70
CA LEU A 20 19.43 -5.51 39.37
C LEU A 20 18.60 -4.68 38.38
N LEU A 21 18.51 -3.37 38.60
CA LEU A 21 17.79 -2.44 37.72
C LEU A 21 18.43 -2.36 36.32
N LEU A 22 19.75 -2.30 36.25
CA LEU A 22 20.49 -2.32 34.99
C LEU A 22 20.31 -3.64 34.24
N ALA A 23 20.35 -4.78 34.95
CA ALA A 23 20.10 -6.10 34.35
C ALA A 23 18.67 -6.17 33.77
N VAL A 24 17.67 -5.73 34.54
CA VAL A 24 16.27 -5.66 34.10
C VAL A 24 16.13 -4.77 32.87
N CYS A 25 16.70 -3.55 32.89
CA CYS A 25 16.68 -2.65 31.74
C CYS A 25 17.36 -3.24 30.49
N THR A 26 18.50 -3.92 30.64
CA THR A 26 19.16 -4.59 29.52
C THR A 26 18.34 -5.76 28.97
N THR A 27 17.68 -6.55 29.82
CA THR A 27 16.79 -7.62 29.34
C THR A 27 15.56 -7.08 28.61
N PHE A 28 14.93 -6.02 29.12
CA PHE A 28 13.82 -5.36 28.41
C PHE A 28 14.27 -4.73 27.10
N PHE A 29 15.47 -4.15 27.05
CA PHE A 29 16.03 -3.58 25.83
C PHE A 29 16.38 -4.67 24.79
N VAL A 30 16.95 -5.80 25.23
CA VAL A 30 17.22 -6.95 24.35
C VAL A 30 15.92 -7.58 23.85
N LEU A 31 14.91 -7.76 24.71
CA LEU A 31 13.58 -8.24 24.30
C LEU A 31 12.89 -7.26 23.33
N TYR A 32 13.03 -5.96 23.55
CA TYR A 32 12.54 -4.93 22.63
C TYR A 32 13.26 -4.99 21.28
N LEU A 33 14.59 -5.11 21.28
CA LEU A 33 15.38 -5.27 20.05
C LEU A 33 15.00 -6.55 19.29
N LEU A 34 14.83 -7.68 19.99
CA LEU A 34 14.37 -8.95 19.42
C LEU A 34 12.94 -8.87 18.87
N SER A 35 12.06 -8.05 19.47
CA SER A 35 10.71 -7.78 18.92
C SER A 35 10.75 -6.85 17.69
N SER A 36 11.73 -5.95 17.62
CA SER A 36 11.87 -4.95 16.57
C SER A 36 12.56 -5.46 15.30
N SER A 37 13.33 -6.55 15.40
CA SER A 37 13.93 -7.26 14.28
C SER A 37 12.97 -8.26 13.63
N SER A 38 11.69 -7.92 13.54
CA SER A 38 10.74 -8.71 12.76
C SER A 38 11.10 -8.61 11.27
N PRO A 39 11.15 -9.74 10.53
CA PRO A 39 11.22 -9.72 9.07
C PRO A 39 10.13 -8.82 8.51
N THR A 40 10.34 -8.23 7.33
CA THR A 40 9.24 -7.56 6.60
C THR A 40 8.04 -8.52 6.51
N LYS A 41 6.80 -8.02 6.63
CA LYS A 41 5.59 -8.86 6.59
C LYS A 41 5.49 -9.68 5.29
N LEU A 42 6.06 -9.16 4.19
CA LEU A 42 6.29 -9.93 2.95
C LEU A 42 7.24 -11.11 3.12
N MET A 43 8.33 -10.99 3.89
CA MET A 43 9.18 -12.14 4.22
C MET A 43 8.38 -13.18 5.00
N GLN A 44 7.58 -12.82 6.00
CA GLN A 44 6.73 -13.81 6.71
C GLN A 44 5.68 -14.48 5.79
N SER A 45 5.08 -13.73 4.86
CA SER A 45 4.16 -14.29 3.84
C SER A 45 4.86 -15.21 2.83
N LEU A 46 6.17 -15.05 2.63
CA LEU A 46 6.97 -15.83 1.66
C LEU A 46 7.87 -16.90 2.29
N THR A 47 8.15 -16.84 3.59
CA THR A 47 9.10 -17.73 4.30
C THR A 47 8.46 -18.64 5.34
N GLY A 48 7.14 -18.84 5.31
CA GLY A 48 6.54 -20.06 5.85
C GLY A 48 5.97 -19.97 7.26
N GLU A 49 4.70 -19.60 7.33
CA GLU A 49 3.72 -20.59 7.82
C GLU A 49 3.09 -21.22 6.56
N ASN A 50 2.93 -22.55 6.53
CA ASN A 50 2.21 -23.18 5.43
C ASN A 50 0.82 -22.52 5.38
N PRO A 51 0.43 -21.88 4.27
CA PRO A 51 -0.89 -21.27 4.20
C PRO A 51 -1.91 -22.36 4.52
N ASP A 52 -2.98 -22.01 5.24
CA ASP A 52 -4.14 -22.89 5.43
C ASP A 52 -4.42 -23.60 4.10
N SER A 53 -4.65 -24.93 4.12
CA SER A 53 -4.89 -25.71 2.91
C SER A 53 -5.97 -25.07 2.01
N ASN A 54 -6.90 -24.31 2.60
CA ASN A 54 -7.96 -23.60 1.91
C ASN A 54 -7.52 -22.31 1.20
N CYS A 55 -6.34 -21.76 1.52
CA CYS A 55 -5.74 -20.54 0.97
C CYS A 55 -4.58 -20.83 0.00
N SER A 56 -4.04 -22.04 0.04
CA SER A 56 -2.90 -22.48 -0.76
C SER A 56 -3.22 -22.66 -2.24
N CYS A 57 -2.35 -22.14 -3.10
CA CYS A 57 -2.28 -22.43 -4.53
C CYS A 57 -0.87 -22.92 -4.89
N VAL A 58 -0.76 -24.10 -5.48
CA VAL A 58 0.53 -24.65 -5.94
C VAL A 58 0.79 -24.21 -7.38
N TYR A 59 1.93 -23.55 -7.62
CA TYR A 59 2.37 -23.16 -8.95
C TYR A 59 3.88 -23.34 -9.06
N LYS A 60 4.35 -24.01 -10.13
CA LYS A 60 5.77 -24.36 -10.32
C LYS A 60 6.42 -25.00 -9.07
N ASN A 61 5.69 -25.91 -8.42
CA ASN A 61 6.09 -26.62 -7.19
C ASN A 61 6.30 -25.73 -5.95
N VAL A 62 5.87 -24.47 -6.00
CA VAL A 62 5.89 -23.54 -4.86
C VAL A 62 4.45 -23.29 -4.41
N VAL A 63 4.24 -23.32 -3.10
CA VAL A 63 2.95 -22.99 -2.49
C VAL A 63 2.87 -21.48 -2.31
N HIS A 64 1.80 -20.87 -2.81
CA HIS A 64 1.52 -19.45 -2.67
C HIS A 64 0.20 -19.22 -1.95
N ASP A 65 0.17 -18.24 -1.05
CA ASP A 65 -1.04 -17.81 -0.38
C ASP A 65 -1.90 -16.93 -1.30
N PHE A 66 -3.15 -17.34 -1.53
CA PHE A 66 -4.15 -16.65 -2.35
C PHE A 66 -5.33 -16.13 -1.51
N CYS A 67 -5.21 -16.06 -0.18
CA CYS A 67 -6.13 -15.34 0.69
C CYS A 67 -5.51 -14.00 1.11
N TYR A 68 -6.26 -12.92 1.02
CA TYR A 68 -5.84 -11.68 1.69
C TYR A 68 -6.03 -11.84 3.19
N HIS A 69 -5.03 -11.44 3.98
CA HIS A 69 -5.09 -11.40 5.42
C HIS A 69 -5.04 -9.96 5.92
N LEU A 70 -5.89 -9.61 6.89
CA LEU A 70 -5.90 -8.26 7.45
C LEU A 70 -4.61 -8.02 8.27
N PRO A 71 -3.77 -7.02 7.95
CA PRO A 71 -2.43 -6.92 8.56
C PRO A 71 -2.40 -6.62 10.06
N ARG A 72 -3.54 -6.23 10.65
CA ARG A 72 -3.72 -5.98 12.10
C ARG A 72 -4.26 -7.20 12.83
N ASP A 73 -4.90 -8.11 12.13
CA ASP A 73 -5.48 -9.34 12.66
C ASP A 73 -5.46 -10.41 11.57
N TRP A 74 -4.40 -11.21 11.56
CA TRP A 74 -4.12 -12.19 10.50
C TRP A 74 -5.16 -13.33 10.46
N ALA A 75 -5.90 -13.54 11.56
CA ALA A 75 -6.99 -14.51 11.60
C ALA A 75 -8.17 -14.09 10.71
N ILE A 76 -8.33 -12.77 10.47
CA ILE A 76 -9.32 -12.26 9.53
C ILE A 76 -8.75 -12.37 8.11
N LYS A 77 -9.29 -13.33 7.36
CA LYS A 77 -8.89 -13.60 5.97
C LYS A 77 -10.06 -13.60 5.01
N GLY A 78 -9.76 -13.25 3.76
CA GLY A 78 -10.72 -13.25 2.67
C GLY A 78 -10.93 -14.62 2.05
N LYS A 79 -11.92 -14.69 1.17
CA LYS A 79 -12.13 -15.77 0.21
C LYS A 79 -10.87 -15.92 -0.64
N ARG A 80 -10.45 -17.16 -0.85
CA ARG A 80 -9.30 -17.48 -1.70
C ARG A 80 -9.60 -17.05 -3.15
N PHE A 81 -8.67 -16.32 -3.75
CA PHE A 81 -8.68 -16.03 -5.19
C PHE A 81 -8.42 -17.28 -6.02
N SER A 82 -8.92 -17.33 -7.25
CA SER A 82 -8.72 -18.49 -8.11
C SER A 82 -7.22 -18.75 -8.41
N CYS A 83 -6.75 -19.99 -8.19
CA CYS A 83 -5.37 -20.39 -8.49
C CYS A 83 -5.02 -20.28 -9.99
N LYS A 84 -6.02 -20.19 -10.88
CA LYS A 84 -5.81 -19.97 -12.32
C LYS A 84 -5.05 -18.66 -12.60
N PHE A 85 -5.05 -17.72 -11.66
CA PHE A 85 -4.34 -16.45 -11.78
C PHE A 85 -2.85 -16.52 -11.46
N SER A 86 -2.33 -17.69 -11.07
CA SER A 86 -0.91 -17.87 -10.76
C SER A 86 0.01 -17.54 -11.94
N SER A 87 -0.36 -17.94 -13.16
CA SER A 87 0.43 -17.61 -14.36
C SER A 87 0.50 -16.11 -14.62
N TYR A 88 -0.62 -15.40 -14.43
CA TYR A 88 -0.67 -13.94 -14.56
C TYR A 88 0.23 -13.24 -13.52
N LEU A 89 0.18 -13.70 -12.27
CA LEU A 89 1.05 -13.16 -11.22
C LEU A 89 2.53 -13.43 -11.52
N ASP A 90 2.88 -14.61 -12.01
CA ASP A 90 4.25 -14.93 -12.42
C ASP A 90 4.72 -14.05 -13.58
N GLU A 91 3.89 -13.90 -14.61
CA GLU A 91 4.18 -13.03 -15.75
C GLU A 91 4.32 -11.56 -15.33
N LEU A 92 3.58 -11.09 -14.34
CA LEU A 92 3.73 -9.75 -13.77
C LEU A 92 4.86 -9.65 -12.73
N GLY A 93 5.58 -10.75 -12.47
CA GLY A 93 6.68 -10.83 -11.53
C GLY A 93 6.24 -10.69 -10.08
N MET A 94 5.04 -11.10 -9.70
CA MET A 94 4.50 -10.93 -8.35
C MET A 94 4.66 -12.16 -7.45
N LEU A 95 5.04 -13.31 -8.02
CA LEU A 95 5.29 -14.53 -7.25
C LEU A 95 6.74 -14.64 -6.75
N SER A 96 7.59 -13.65 -7.07
CA SER A 96 8.99 -13.62 -6.67
C SER A 96 9.36 -12.25 -6.11
N THR A 97 10.19 -12.25 -5.06
CA THR A 97 10.88 -11.07 -4.54
C THR A 97 12.09 -10.67 -5.38
N ALA A 98 12.40 -11.41 -6.45
CA ALA A 98 13.43 -11.00 -7.39
C ALA A 98 13.12 -9.59 -7.91
N LYS A 99 14.12 -8.70 -7.81
CA LYS A 99 14.03 -7.27 -8.19
C LYS A 99 13.14 -6.41 -7.30
N VAL A 100 12.80 -6.85 -6.10
CA VAL A 100 12.30 -5.94 -5.05
C VAL A 100 13.41 -4.97 -4.67
N ILE A 101 13.06 -3.69 -4.51
CA ILE A 101 13.98 -2.62 -4.15
C ILE A 101 13.87 -2.33 -2.66
N ASP A 102 14.97 -2.47 -1.93
CA ASP A 102 15.09 -1.98 -0.55
C ASP A 102 15.51 -0.51 -0.53
N LEU A 103 14.54 0.39 -0.40
CA LEU A 103 14.79 1.83 -0.32
C LEU A 103 15.68 2.25 0.87
N LYS A 104 15.92 1.38 1.87
CA LYS A 104 16.85 1.65 2.97
C LYS A 104 18.30 1.63 2.51
N SER A 105 18.63 0.75 1.57
CA SER A 105 20.00 0.49 1.13
C SER A 105 20.21 0.96 -0.31
N GLU A 106 19.32 0.58 -1.21
CA GLU A 106 19.43 0.80 -2.65
C GLU A 106 19.04 2.23 -3.07
N GLU A 107 19.53 2.64 -4.24
CA GLU A 107 19.06 3.86 -4.90
C GLU A 107 17.74 3.62 -5.61
N MET A 108 16.88 4.63 -5.62
CA MET A 108 15.60 4.55 -6.27
C MET A 108 15.79 4.64 -7.80
N PRO A 109 15.21 3.71 -8.58
CA PRO A 109 15.31 3.76 -10.03
C PRO A 109 14.58 4.99 -10.56
N ARG A 110 15.01 5.48 -11.73
CA ARG A 110 14.37 6.63 -12.37
C ARG A 110 12.96 6.25 -12.85
N PRO A 111 11.89 6.85 -12.28
CA PRO A 111 10.53 6.48 -12.63
C PRO A 111 10.11 7.10 -13.98
N PRO A 112 9.56 6.33 -14.93
CA PRO A 112 8.88 6.89 -16.09
C PRO A 112 7.57 7.55 -15.68
N PHE A 113 7.12 8.48 -16.51
CA PHE A 113 5.76 9.02 -16.44
C PHE A 113 4.85 8.23 -17.35
N VAL A 114 3.74 7.77 -16.81
CA VAL A 114 2.84 6.84 -17.49
C VAL A 114 1.42 7.36 -17.37
N THR A 115 0.72 7.36 -18.50
CA THR A 115 -0.72 7.58 -18.56
C THR A 115 -1.34 6.55 -19.47
N ALA A 116 -2.66 6.37 -19.38
CA ALA A 116 -3.41 5.49 -20.25
C ALA A 116 -4.71 6.19 -20.65
N MET A 117 -5.12 6.04 -21.91
CA MET A 117 -6.30 6.75 -22.43
C MET A 117 -7.03 5.94 -23.49
N SER A 118 -8.36 6.05 -23.46
CA SER A 118 -9.28 5.62 -24.50
C SER A 118 -9.69 6.81 -25.37
N GLU A 119 -10.32 6.55 -26.51
CA GLU A 119 -10.67 7.60 -27.47
C GLU A 119 -11.54 8.71 -26.86
N ASN A 120 -12.51 8.37 -26.03
CA ASN A 120 -13.38 9.35 -25.36
C ASN A 120 -12.65 10.24 -24.33
N HIS A 121 -11.41 9.90 -23.95
CA HIS A 121 -10.53 10.71 -23.10
C HIS A 121 -9.32 11.29 -23.85
N TYR A 122 -9.28 11.18 -25.18
CA TYR A 122 -8.15 11.60 -26.00
C TYR A 122 -7.79 13.09 -25.81
N LEU A 123 -8.77 13.99 -25.90
CA LEU A 123 -8.55 15.44 -25.74
C LEU A 123 -8.07 15.81 -24.32
N GLU A 124 -8.61 15.11 -23.33
CA GLU A 124 -8.19 15.27 -21.94
C GLU A 124 -6.73 14.84 -21.75
N GLY A 125 -6.35 13.70 -22.35
CA GLY A 125 -4.99 13.20 -22.39
C GLY A 125 -4.02 14.12 -23.13
N LEU A 126 -4.43 14.73 -24.25
CA LEU A 126 -3.64 15.75 -24.94
C LEU A 126 -3.37 16.96 -24.03
N THR A 127 -4.35 17.36 -23.24
CA THR A 127 -4.21 18.46 -22.28
C THR A 127 -3.22 18.09 -21.16
N LEU A 128 -3.26 16.86 -20.64
CA LEU A 128 -2.24 16.36 -19.72
C LEU A 128 -0.84 16.45 -20.34
N ILE A 129 -0.66 15.94 -21.56
CA ILE A 129 0.63 15.94 -22.27
C ILE A 129 1.13 17.37 -22.48
N ALA A 130 0.26 18.30 -22.90
CA ALA A 130 0.62 19.70 -23.11
C ALA A 130 1.09 20.38 -21.81
N ASN A 131 0.38 20.18 -20.69
CA ASN A 131 0.79 20.72 -19.38
C ASN A 131 2.09 20.05 -18.87
N PHE A 132 2.22 18.74 -19.07
CA PHE A 132 3.42 17.99 -18.72
C PHE A 132 4.64 18.55 -19.46
N ARG A 133 4.52 18.84 -20.77
CA ARG A 133 5.62 19.40 -21.57
C ARG A 133 6.09 20.76 -21.07
N ARG A 134 5.19 21.59 -20.52
CA ARG A 134 5.55 22.92 -19.98
C ARG A 134 6.48 22.81 -18.78
N LEU A 135 6.26 21.82 -17.91
CA LEU A 135 7.07 21.60 -16.72
C LEU A 135 8.33 20.78 -17.01
N TRP A 136 8.21 19.77 -17.88
CA TRP A 136 9.31 18.85 -18.20
C TRP A 136 9.48 18.65 -19.71
N PRO A 137 10.05 19.64 -20.43
CA PRO A 137 10.15 19.61 -21.89
C PRO A 137 10.90 18.39 -22.43
N ARG A 138 11.93 17.94 -21.71
CA ARG A 138 12.84 16.86 -22.14
C ARG A 138 12.52 15.47 -21.56
N GLN A 139 11.47 15.32 -20.76
CA GLN A 139 11.16 14.06 -20.09
C GLN A 139 10.24 13.19 -20.96
N GLU A 140 10.54 11.91 -21.20
CA GLU A 140 9.61 11.05 -21.94
C GLU A 140 8.34 10.76 -21.12
N VAL A 141 7.18 10.68 -21.80
CA VAL A 141 5.92 10.16 -21.26
C VAL A 141 5.46 8.93 -22.04
N ILE A 142 5.11 7.87 -21.33
CA ILE A 142 4.57 6.64 -21.91
C ILE A 142 3.04 6.73 -21.87
N VAL A 143 2.40 6.54 -23.02
CA VAL A 143 0.95 6.55 -23.18
C VAL A 143 0.47 5.16 -23.54
N TYR A 144 -0.31 4.53 -22.67
CA TYR A 144 -1.02 3.30 -22.98
C TYR A 144 -2.32 3.59 -23.74
N ASP A 145 -2.42 3.00 -24.92
CA ASP A 145 -3.58 2.97 -25.78
C ASP A 145 -4.57 1.92 -25.24
N LEU A 146 -5.74 2.39 -24.77
CA LEU A 146 -6.83 1.55 -24.25
C LEU A 146 -7.97 1.35 -25.27
N GLY A 147 -7.75 1.67 -26.55
CA GLY A 147 -8.79 1.69 -27.57
C GLY A 147 -8.92 3.07 -28.24
N LEU A 148 -7.79 3.65 -28.63
CA LEU A 148 -7.72 4.84 -29.47
C LEU A 148 -8.03 4.50 -30.92
N THR A 149 -8.60 5.46 -31.64
CA THR A 149 -8.75 5.35 -33.09
C THR A 149 -7.37 5.36 -33.77
N SER A 150 -7.27 4.73 -34.95
CA SER A 150 -6.05 4.75 -35.75
C SER A 150 -5.54 6.16 -36.04
N LYS A 151 -6.44 7.14 -36.17
CA LYS A 151 -6.09 8.55 -36.34
C LYS A 151 -5.45 9.12 -35.07
N SER A 152 -6.15 9.03 -33.94
CA SER A 152 -5.68 9.56 -32.64
C SER A 152 -4.35 8.92 -32.20
N LYS A 153 -4.20 7.61 -32.41
CA LYS A 153 -2.94 6.89 -32.15
C LYS A 153 -1.78 7.42 -33.00
N LYS A 154 -1.98 7.57 -34.32
CA LYS A 154 -0.95 8.12 -35.23
C LYS A 154 -0.57 9.54 -34.84
N GLU A 155 -1.53 10.36 -34.46
CA GLU A 155 -1.27 11.74 -34.01
C GLU A 155 -0.51 11.81 -32.69
N LEU A 156 -0.73 10.88 -31.75
CA LEU A 156 0.09 10.78 -30.54
C LEU A 156 1.51 10.32 -30.85
N GLN A 157 1.69 9.33 -31.72
CA GLN A 157 3.00 8.79 -32.10
C GLN A 157 3.91 9.83 -32.77
N LYS A 158 3.33 10.84 -33.43
CA LYS A 158 4.07 11.96 -34.03
C LYS A 158 4.63 12.95 -33.00
N LYS A 159 4.19 12.90 -31.73
CA LYS A 159 4.60 13.88 -30.71
C LYS A 159 5.96 13.52 -30.13
N CYS A 160 6.83 14.52 -30.03
CA CYS A 160 8.16 14.35 -29.45
C CYS A 160 8.07 13.83 -28.01
N LEU A 161 8.91 12.85 -27.68
CA LEU A 161 9.05 12.29 -26.33
C LEU A 161 7.72 11.74 -25.76
N VAL A 162 6.83 11.28 -26.65
CA VAL A 162 5.62 10.52 -26.34
C VAL A 162 5.80 9.10 -26.89
N LYS A 163 5.89 8.12 -25.99
CA LYS A 163 5.99 6.70 -26.36
C LYS A 163 4.63 6.03 -26.21
N VAL A 164 3.99 5.72 -27.33
CA VAL A 164 2.68 5.05 -27.33
C VAL A 164 2.87 3.53 -27.28
N ARG A 165 2.19 2.85 -26.33
CA ARG A 165 2.17 1.38 -26.18
C ARG A 165 0.72 0.90 -26.17
N SER A 166 0.42 -0.26 -26.73
CA SER A 166 -0.93 -0.84 -26.60
C SER A 166 -1.06 -1.63 -25.30
N PHE A 167 -2.20 -1.50 -24.63
CA PHE A 167 -2.52 -2.38 -23.52
C PHE A 167 -2.96 -3.75 -24.07
N PRO A 168 -2.37 -4.88 -23.63
CA PRO A 168 -2.64 -6.19 -24.22
C PRO A 168 -3.91 -6.81 -23.64
N PHE A 169 -5.09 -6.29 -23.99
CA PHE A 169 -6.37 -6.81 -23.47
C PHE A 169 -6.57 -8.30 -23.75
N GLU A 170 -6.15 -8.78 -24.92
CA GLU A 170 -6.28 -10.20 -25.33
C GLU A 170 -5.51 -11.17 -24.43
N ALA A 171 -4.51 -10.68 -23.68
CA ALA A 171 -3.76 -11.50 -22.74
C ALA A 171 -4.55 -11.76 -21.45
N TYR A 172 -5.64 -11.03 -21.18
CA TYR A 172 -6.38 -11.05 -19.92
C TYR A 172 -7.83 -11.50 -20.11
N PRO A 173 -8.56 -11.86 -19.04
CA PRO A 173 -9.98 -12.17 -19.15
C PRO A 173 -10.77 -11.04 -19.82
N HIS A 174 -11.72 -11.39 -20.70
CA HIS A 174 -12.41 -10.43 -21.57
C HIS A 174 -13.04 -9.23 -20.83
N TYR A 175 -13.53 -9.43 -19.59
CA TYR A 175 -14.10 -8.35 -18.76
C TYR A 175 -13.09 -7.29 -18.32
N VAL A 176 -11.77 -7.52 -18.45
CA VAL A 176 -10.75 -6.49 -18.24
C VAL A 176 -10.85 -5.38 -19.29
N ASN A 177 -11.40 -5.68 -20.47
CA ASN A 177 -11.65 -4.72 -21.55
C ASN A 177 -12.85 -3.79 -21.25
N ASP A 178 -13.64 -4.05 -20.20
CA ASP A 178 -14.60 -3.06 -19.71
C ASP A 178 -13.86 -1.93 -18.98
N LEU A 179 -13.55 -0.87 -19.74
CA LEU A 179 -12.82 0.29 -19.23
C LEU A 179 -13.54 0.99 -18.07
N THR A 180 -14.86 0.82 -17.95
CA THR A 180 -15.65 1.43 -16.85
C THR A 180 -15.32 0.79 -15.50
N GLN A 181 -14.76 -0.42 -15.50
CA GLN A 181 -14.39 -1.17 -14.30
C GLN A 181 -12.95 -0.93 -13.85
N TYR A 182 -12.14 -0.23 -14.65
CA TYR A 182 -10.74 0.12 -14.37
C TYR A 182 -9.80 -1.05 -14.02
N ARG A 183 -10.18 -2.30 -14.35
CA ARG A 183 -9.39 -3.52 -14.06
C ARG A 183 -8.00 -3.51 -14.71
N TRP A 184 -7.89 -2.87 -15.87
CA TRP A 184 -6.62 -2.71 -16.60
C TRP A 184 -5.57 -1.89 -15.83
N LYS A 185 -5.98 -1.02 -14.91
CA LYS A 185 -5.07 -0.08 -14.22
C LYS A 185 -4.05 -0.76 -13.30
N PRO A 186 -4.43 -1.64 -12.36
CA PRO A 186 -3.45 -2.39 -11.57
C PRO A 186 -2.54 -3.27 -12.43
N LEU A 187 -3.07 -3.87 -13.49
CA LEU A 187 -2.29 -4.68 -14.44
C LEU A 187 -1.23 -3.82 -15.14
N LEU A 188 -1.58 -2.61 -15.56
CA LEU A 188 -0.64 -1.65 -16.14
C LEU A 188 0.43 -1.24 -15.14
N ILE A 189 0.04 -0.85 -13.92
CA ILE A 189 0.97 -0.48 -12.85
C ILE A 189 1.95 -1.63 -12.58
N ALA A 190 1.47 -2.87 -12.56
CA ALA A 190 2.28 -4.07 -12.40
C ALA A 190 3.29 -4.27 -13.52
N MET A 191 2.86 -4.18 -14.78
CA MET A 191 3.74 -4.26 -15.94
C MET A 191 4.86 -3.22 -15.85
N MET A 192 4.51 -1.97 -15.51
CA MET A 192 5.48 -0.88 -15.42
C MET A 192 6.44 -1.02 -14.25
N LEU A 193 5.98 -1.50 -13.09
CA LEU A 193 6.87 -1.80 -11.97
C LEU A 193 7.82 -2.95 -12.29
N LYS A 194 7.37 -4.00 -12.99
CA LYS A 194 8.23 -5.10 -13.42
C LYS A 194 9.34 -4.61 -14.37
N GLU A 195 9.02 -3.68 -15.27
CA GLU A 195 9.98 -3.14 -16.25
C GLU A 195 10.94 -2.10 -15.64
N PHE A 196 10.44 -1.14 -14.86
CA PHE A 196 11.21 0.04 -14.43
C PHE A 196 11.57 0.08 -12.94
N GLY A 197 10.95 -0.77 -12.11
CA GLY A 197 11.14 -0.74 -10.65
C GLY A 197 10.48 0.43 -9.93
N ALA A 198 10.11 1.51 -10.62
CA ALA A 198 9.26 2.58 -10.10
C ALA A 198 8.44 3.21 -11.25
N LEU A 199 7.36 3.95 -10.95
CA LEU A 199 6.64 4.78 -11.91
C LEU A 199 5.88 5.95 -11.28
N TRP A 200 5.62 6.97 -12.10
CA TRP A 200 4.57 7.96 -11.90
C TRP A 200 3.39 7.65 -12.82
N TYR A 201 2.29 7.15 -12.26
CA TYR A 201 1.05 6.94 -12.98
C TYR A 201 0.13 8.16 -12.89
N MET A 202 -0.48 8.57 -14.00
CA MET A 202 -1.36 9.72 -14.11
C MET A 202 -2.59 9.37 -14.96
N ASP A 203 -3.79 9.52 -14.40
CA ASP A 203 -5.02 9.57 -15.20
C ASP A 203 -4.96 10.78 -16.16
N THR A 204 -5.67 10.71 -17.28
CA THR A 204 -5.77 11.80 -18.26
C THR A 204 -6.26 13.10 -17.66
N SER A 205 -7.02 13.05 -16.56
CA SER A 205 -7.57 14.20 -15.85
C SER A 205 -6.56 14.96 -14.99
N VAL A 206 -5.37 14.39 -14.73
CA VAL A 206 -4.34 15.04 -13.89
C VAL A 206 -3.85 16.34 -14.53
N ARG A 207 -3.71 17.39 -13.72
CA ARG A 207 -3.18 18.69 -14.15
C ARG A 207 -2.06 19.12 -13.22
N TRP A 208 -0.82 19.03 -13.69
CA TRP A 208 0.33 19.53 -12.96
C TRP A 208 0.42 21.04 -13.08
N ARG A 209 0.45 21.73 -11.93
CA ARG A 209 0.61 23.19 -11.87
C ARG A 209 2.07 23.61 -11.67
N SER A 210 2.87 22.78 -11.01
CA SER A 210 4.28 23.01 -10.70
C SER A 210 5.01 21.68 -10.51
N ASP A 211 6.34 21.67 -10.71
CA ASP A 211 7.17 20.52 -10.34
C ASP A 211 7.31 20.49 -8.82
N ARG A 212 6.83 19.41 -8.20
CA ARG A 212 6.88 19.16 -6.75
C ARG A 212 7.38 17.76 -6.43
N ARG A 213 8.13 17.15 -7.35
CA ARG A 213 8.64 15.78 -7.18
C ARG A 213 9.69 15.68 -6.08
N ASP A 214 10.40 16.77 -5.83
CA ASP A 214 11.31 16.96 -4.71
C ASP A 214 10.65 16.62 -3.37
N ILE A 215 9.37 16.97 -3.16
CA ILE A 215 8.66 16.59 -1.92
C ILE A 215 8.64 15.07 -1.76
N VAL A 216 8.21 14.35 -2.80
CA VAL A 216 8.07 12.89 -2.75
C VAL A 216 9.44 12.23 -2.59
N TYR A 217 10.45 12.72 -3.30
CA TYR A 217 11.82 12.20 -3.18
C TYR A 217 12.45 12.54 -1.81
N SER A 218 12.12 13.70 -1.24
CA SER A 218 12.59 14.11 0.08
C SER A 218 12.00 13.25 1.19
N GLU A 219 10.72 12.87 1.08
CA GLU A 219 10.07 11.96 2.03
C GLU A 219 10.75 10.58 2.03
N ILE A 220 11.06 10.04 0.85
CA ILE A 220 11.78 8.76 0.70
C ILE A 220 13.19 8.88 1.30
N THR A 221 13.89 9.96 0.96
CA THR A 221 15.25 10.22 1.45
C THR A 221 15.28 10.43 2.97
N CYS A 222 14.28 11.11 3.52
CA CYS A 222 14.11 11.35 4.96
C CYS A 222 14.01 10.02 5.71
N ARG A 223 13.12 9.13 5.24
CA ARG A 223 13.01 7.78 5.81
C ARG A 223 14.32 7.00 5.69
N LYS A 224 15.01 7.07 4.54
CA LYS A 224 16.34 6.46 4.34
C LYS A 224 17.36 6.93 5.39
N LYS A 225 17.41 8.23 5.68
CA LYS A 225 18.30 8.78 6.71
C LYS A 225 17.90 8.31 8.11
N ALA A 226 16.62 8.36 8.46
CA ALA A 226 16.14 7.90 9.76
C ALA A 226 16.53 6.43 10.04
N TRP A 227 16.43 5.55 9.03
CA TRP A 227 16.88 4.16 9.16
C TRP A 227 18.39 4.01 9.32
N LYS A 228 19.19 4.81 8.61
CA LYS A 228 20.66 4.80 8.76
C LYS A 228 21.08 5.25 10.15
N THR A 229 20.48 6.33 10.66
CA THR A 229 20.76 6.86 12.01
C THR A 229 20.38 5.85 13.10
N SER A 230 19.23 5.18 12.95
CA SER A 230 18.80 4.12 13.87
C SER A 230 19.73 2.90 13.87
N ARG A 231 20.43 2.63 12.75
CA ARG A 231 21.41 1.53 12.64
C ARG A 231 22.78 1.94 13.18
N SER A 232 23.21 3.19 13.01
CA SER A 232 24.47 3.71 13.55
C SER A 232 24.42 3.94 15.07
N SER A 233 23.25 4.29 15.63
CA SER A 233 23.06 4.43 17.08
C SER A 233 23.11 3.09 17.84
N LEU A 234 23.15 1.95 17.14
CA LEU A 234 23.30 0.62 17.73
C LEU A 234 24.76 0.13 17.77
N LEU A 235 25.69 0.83 17.11
CA LEU A 235 27.10 0.42 17.03
C LEU A 235 28.11 1.49 17.49
N GLN A 236 27.66 2.61 18.05
CA GLN A 236 28.60 3.58 18.63
C GLN A 236 28.06 4.28 19.88
N GLN A 237 28.48 3.73 21.03
CA GLN A 237 29.06 4.45 22.17
C GLN A 237 28.09 5.20 23.13
N PRO A 238 28.55 5.47 24.38
CA PRO A 238 27.72 5.66 25.56
C PRO A 238 27.12 7.06 25.65
N PHE A 239 26.09 7.15 26.50
CA PHE A 239 25.53 8.34 27.15
C PHE A 239 26.27 9.65 26.83
N HIS A 240 25.67 10.56 26.05
CA HIS A 240 25.64 12.01 26.32
C HIS A 240 24.78 12.80 25.32
N SER A 241 24.03 13.76 25.91
CA SER A 241 23.31 14.91 25.35
C SER A 241 22.23 14.69 24.27
N ALA A 242 20.99 14.77 24.75
CA ALA A 242 19.78 14.97 23.97
C ALA A 242 19.71 16.42 23.46
N GLU A 243 20.03 16.66 22.19
CA GLU A 243 19.67 17.94 21.54
C GLU A 243 19.45 17.85 20.00
N SER A 244 19.62 16.69 19.36
CA SER A 244 19.52 16.58 17.89
C SER A 244 18.29 15.86 17.34
N LEU A 245 17.24 15.60 18.14
CA LEU A 245 16.03 14.89 17.70
C LEU A 245 14.81 15.79 17.47
N LEU A 246 14.95 17.11 17.58
CA LEU A 246 13.85 18.07 17.47
C LEU A 246 13.78 18.74 16.08
N SER A 247 13.61 17.96 15.00
CA SER A 247 13.15 18.55 13.74
C SER A 247 12.23 17.67 12.89
N CYS A 248 11.75 16.53 13.42
CA CYS A 248 10.88 15.63 12.64
C CYS A 248 9.55 15.27 13.34
N PHE A 249 9.23 15.90 14.48
CA PHE A 249 7.96 15.71 15.17
C PHE A 249 7.40 17.06 15.64
N THR A 250 6.59 17.70 14.80
CA THR A 250 5.58 18.66 15.27
C THR A 250 4.24 18.23 14.72
N PHE A 251 3.59 17.31 15.45
CA PHE A 251 2.18 17.41 15.83
C PHE A 251 1.82 16.18 16.66
N THR A 252 1.94 16.28 17.98
CA THR A 252 1.19 15.42 18.91
C THR A 252 1.38 15.94 20.33
N ARG A 253 0.33 16.58 20.87
CA ARG A 253 -0.32 16.19 22.13
C ARG A 253 -1.31 17.25 22.63
N ALA A 254 -2.52 16.80 22.93
CA ALA A 254 -3.24 17.09 24.17
C ALA A 254 -4.11 15.83 24.44
N ILE A 255 -3.76 14.99 25.44
CA ILE A 255 -4.35 14.93 26.81
C ILE A 255 -5.80 14.41 26.77
N ALA A 256 -6.33 13.51 27.61
CA ALA A 256 -5.92 12.48 28.56
C ALA A 256 -7.21 11.73 28.99
N PHE A 257 -7.07 10.52 29.56
CA PHE A 257 -8.02 9.62 30.22
C PHE A 257 -9.45 10.08 30.63
N LEU A 258 -10.45 9.20 30.40
CA LEU A 258 -11.27 8.56 31.45
C LEU A 258 -12.13 7.39 30.88
N PRO A 259 -12.35 6.27 31.60
CA PRO A 259 -13.25 5.19 31.19
C PRO A 259 -14.66 5.40 31.75
N LEU A 260 -15.70 5.09 30.96
CA LEU A 260 -17.04 4.90 31.50
C LEU A 260 -17.80 3.80 30.74
N LEU A 261 -18.27 2.84 31.53
CA LEU A 261 -19.18 1.76 31.19
C LEU A 261 -20.50 2.31 30.61
N ILE A 262 -20.94 1.78 29.47
CA ILE A 262 -22.37 1.59 29.20
C ILE A 262 -22.56 0.18 28.64
N GLN A 263 -23.25 -0.63 29.42
CA GLN A 263 -23.78 -1.93 29.05
C GLN A 263 -25.01 -1.78 28.14
N CYS A 264 -25.11 -2.77 27.24
CA CYS A 264 -26.32 -3.45 26.80
C CYS A 264 -27.22 -2.85 25.70
N LYS A 265 -27.55 -3.79 24.80
CA LYS A 265 -28.75 -3.91 23.97
C LYS A 265 -28.82 -3.00 22.75
N ASP A 266 -28.23 -3.48 21.66
CA ASP A 266 -28.91 -3.58 20.34
C ASP A 266 -28.11 -4.34 19.27
N TRP A 267 -27.29 -5.33 19.66
CA TRP A 267 -26.47 -6.12 18.72
C TRP A 267 -27.26 -7.15 17.88
N LEU A 268 -28.60 -7.21 18.01
CA LEU A 268 -29.42 -8.22 17.29
C LEU A 268 -30.43 -7.68 16.27
N ARG A 269 -30.40 -6.39 15.90
CA ARG A 269 -31.33 -5.84 14.88
C ARG A 269 -30.70 -5.33 13.59
N LEU A 270 -29.38 -5.37 13.44
CA LEU A 270 -28.65 -4.92 12.25
C LEU A 270 -28.14 -6.04 11.32
N VAL A 271 -28.58 -7.28 11.54
CA VAL A 271 -28.20 -8.44 10.69
C VAL A 271 -29.17 -8.68 9.52
N ARG A 272 -30.22 -7.87 9.38
CA ARG A 272 -31.12 -7.93 8.22
C ARG A 272 -31.27 -6.55 7.62
N THR A 273 -30.46 -6.27 6.58
CA THR A 273 -30.71 -5.47 5.36
C THR A 273 -29.44 -4.78 4.84
N VAL A 274 -28.34 -5.51 4.64
CA VAL A 274 -27.18 -5.04 3.84
C VAL A 274 -26.92 -6.05 2.73
N ARG A 275 -27.85 -6.12 1.77
CA ARG A 275 -27.72 -7.01 0.60
C ARG A 275 -27.09 -6.25 -0.56
N ARG A 276 -25.89 -6.73 -0.94
CA ARG A 276 -25.56 -7.28 -2.26
C ARG A 276 -24.52 -6.63 -3.16
N SER A 277 -23.82 -5.55 -2.81
CA SER A 277 -22.65 -5.18 -3.66
C SER A 277 -21.40 -4.57 -3.03
N LEU A 278 -21.43 -3.96 -1.82
CA LEU A 278 -20.20 -3.73 -1.04
C LEU A 278 -19.60 -5.03 -0.50
N VAL A 279 -20.42 -6.07 -0.31
CA VAL A 279 -20.05 -7.30 0.42
C VAL A 279 -19.04 -8.17 -0.33
N TRP A 280 -18.97 -8.08 -1.66
CA TRP A 280 -18.20 -9.05 -2.46
C TRP A 280 -16.71 -8.72 -2.54
N MET A 281 -16.33 -7.46 -2.76
CA MET A 281 -14.91 -7.09 -2.70
C MET A 281 -14.32 -7.36 -1.32
N TYR A 282 -15.03 -6.96 -0.25
CA TYR A 282 -14.61 -7.23 1.13
C TYR A 282 -14.68 -8.71 1.51
N SER A 283 -15.37 -9.55 0.73
CA SER A 283 -15.28 -11.00 0.92
C SER A 283 -13.90 -11.51 0.51
N TYR A 284 -13.25 -10.90 -0.48
CA TYR A 284 -11.89 -11.25 -0.90
C TYR A 284 -10.81 -10.47 -0.13
N ILE A 285 -11.07 -9.19 0.17
CA ILE A 285 -10.14 -8.28 0.84
C ILE A 285 -10.85 -7.72 2.09
N PRO A 286 -10.99 -8.51 3.18
CA PRO A 286 -11.63 -8.04 4.40
C PRO A 286 -10.87 -6.86 5.01
N THR A 287 -11.62 -6.01 5.71
CA THR A 287 -11.08 -4.82 6.35
C THR A 287 -12.00 -4.34 7.47
N ASP A 288 -11.50 -3.38 8.25
CA ASP A 288 -12.27 -2.72 9.29
C ASP A 288 -13.20 -1.67 8.66
N ILE A 289 -14.43 -2.10 8.35
CA ILE A 289 -15.46 -1.25 7.72
C ILE A 289 -15.74 0.00 8.58
N GLY A 290 -15.69 -0.11 9.90
CA GLY A 290 -15.90 1.01 10.81
C GLY A 290 -14.86 2.10 10.60
N LYS A 291 -13.58 1.72 10.47
CA LYS A 291 -12.49 2.66 10.19
C LYS A 291 -12.56 3.25 8.79
N ILE A 292 -12.90 2.45 7.77
CA ILE A 292 -13.03 2.97 6.40
C ILE A 292 -14.13 4.02 6.30
N LYS A 293 -15.25 3.84 7.01
CA LYS A 293 -16.31 4.85 7.07
C LYS A 293 -15.87 6.15 7.73
N ALA A 294 -14.88 6.09 8.62
CA ALA A 294 -14.32 7.26 9.30
C ALA A 294 -13.23 7.99 8.49
N THR A 295 -12.83 7.45 7.34
CA THR A 295 -11.79 8.03 6.46
C THR A 295 -12.39 8.54 5.16
N GLU A 296 -11.87 9.66 4.66
CA GLU A 296 -12.19 10.13 3.32
C GLU A 296 -11.47 9.28 2.26
N ASN A 297 -12.20 8.87 1.21
CA ASN A 297 -11.57 8.24 0.06
C ASN A 297 -10.74 9.28 -0.68
N LEU A 298 -9.42 9.11 -0.68
CA LEU A 298 -8.54 9.90 -1.53
C LEU A 298 -8.78 9.51 -3.01
N ASP A 299 -8.39 10.35 -3.96
CA ASP A 299 -8.55 10.06 -5.40
C ASP A 299 -7.31 9.32 -5.93
N ALA A 300 -7.49 8.15 -6.55
CA ALA A 300 -6.39 7.35 -7.13
C ALA A 300 -5.97 7.82 -8.54
N ASN A 301 -6.20 9.10 -8.87
CA ASN A 301 -5.96 9.61 -10.23
C ASN A 301 -4.46 9.80 -10.51
N PHE A 302 -3.64 9.80 -9.45
CA PHE A 302 -2.21 10.02 -9.51
C PHE A 302 -1.53 9.11 -8.50
N ALA A 303 -0.46 8.43 -8.91
CA ALA A 303 0.30 7.55 -8.02
C ALA A 303 1.79 7.60 -8.33
N PHE A 304 2.58 7.67 -7.27
CA PHE A 304 4.00 7.31 -7.30
C PHE A 304 4.17 5.94 -6.67
N VAL A 305 4.78 5.00 -7.38
CA VAL A 305 4.95 3.64 -6.87
C VAL A 305 6.38 3.18 -7.12
N VAL A 306 7.01 2.62 -6.09
CA VAL A 306 8.30 1.93 -6.17
C VAL A 306 8.06 0.46 -5.84
N ARG A 307 8.76 -0.44 -6.54
CA ARG A 307 8.68 -1.90 -6.40
C ARG A 307 9.36 -2.39 -5.13
N THR A 308 8.92 -1.87 -4.00
CA THR A 308 9.29 -2.36 -2.66
C THR A 308 8.51 -3.63 -2.33
N ALA A 309 8.93 -4.31 -1.26
CA ALA A 309 8.24 -5.48 -0.73
C ALA A 309 6.75 -5.15 -0.46
N ASP A 310 6.51 -4.10 0.31
CA ASP A 310 5.17 -3.66 0.69
C ASP A 310 4.33 -3.29 -0.54
N ALA A 311 4.89 -2.55 -1.50
CA ALA A 311 4.17 -2.18 -2.70
C ALA A 311 3.80 -3.40 -3.56
N LEU A 312 4.68 -4.41 -3.65
CA LEU A 312 4.41 -5.64 -4.39
C LEU A 312 3.31 -6.46 -3.71
N GLU A 313 3.31 -6.51 -2.37
CA GLU A 313 2.27 -7.16 -1.58
C GLU A 313 0.90 -6.53 -1.83
N LEU A 314 0.79 -5.20 -1.71
CA LEU A 314 -0.46 -4.48 -1.95
C LEU A 314 -0.94 -4.63 -3.40
N LEU A 315 -0.01 -4.55 -4.35
CA LEU A 315 -0.33 -4.66 -5.77
C LEU A 315 -0.75 -6.07 -6.16
N LYS A 316 -0.20 -7.13 -5.53
CA LYS A 316 -0.65 -8.52 -5.74
C LYS A 316 -2.15 -8.64 -5.51
N TRP A 317 -2.65 -8.12 -4.39
CA TRP A 317 -4.08 -8.18 -4.06
C TRP A 317 -4.93 -7.31 -4.98
N TYR A 318 -4.43 -6.14 -5.37
CA TYR A 318 -5.11 -5.28 -6.33
C TYR A 318 -5.21 -5.94 -7.72
N VAL A 319 -4.17 -6.64 -8.17
CA VAL A 319 -4.15 -7.39 -9.42
C VAL A 319 -5.04 -8.62 -9.35
N LEU A 320 -4.96 -9.42 -8.29
CA LEU A 320 -5.86 -10.56 -8.10
C LEU A 320 -7.33 -10.14 -8.12
N CYS A 321 -7.66 -9.01 -7.48
CA CYS A 321 -9.02 -8.48 -7.49
C CYS A 321 -9.44 -7.97 -8.88
N ALA A 322 -8.51 -7.46 -9.69
CA ALA A 322 -8.78 -7.06 -11.07
C ALA A 322 -9.04 -8.28 -11.97
N LEU A 323 -8.31 -9.36 -11.74
CA LEU A 323 -8.43 -10.61 -12.48
C LEU A 323 -9.67 -11.41 -12.04
N GLU A 324 -10.06 -11.37 -10.78
CA GLU A 324 -11.24 -12.06 -10.27
C GLU A 324 -12.52 -11.29 -10.60
N GLU A 325 -13.43 -11.93 -11.34
CA GLU A 325 -14.59 -11.28 -11.95
C GLU A 325 -15.52 -10.64 -10.90
N ASP A 326 -15.75 -11.30 -9.77
CA ASP A 326 -16.67 -10.84 -8.73
C ASP A 326 -15.99 -9.98 -7.65
N CYS A 327 -14.67 -9.73 -7.73
CA CYS A 327 -13.95 -8.93 -6.73
C CYS A 327 -14.03 -7.42 -7.02
N MET A 328 -13.38 -6.94 -8.09
CA MET A 328 -13.27 -5.49 -8.34
C MET A 328 -14.59 -4.85 -8.72
N ALA A 329 -15.34 -5.48 -9.63
CA ALA A 329 -16.64 -5.00 -10.07
C ALA A 329 -17.75 -6.04 -9.83
N PRO A 330 -18.25 -6.15 -8.59
CA PRO A 330 -19.23 -7.15 -8.27
C PRO A 330 -20.55 -6.92 -9.00
N TYR A 331 -21.31 -8.00 -9.16
CA TYR A 331 -22.57 -8.00 -9.91
C TYR A 331 -23.49 -6.82 -9.53
N LYS A 332 -23.93 -6.05 -10.54
CA LYS A 332 -24.75 -4.83 -10.46
C LYS A 332 -24.08 -3.57 -9.89
N ALA A 333 -22.77 -3.58 -9.59
CA ALA A 333 -22.07 -2.35 -9.25
C ALA A 333 -22.09 -1.36 -10.42
N LYS A 334 -22.39 -0.08 -10.13
CA LYS A 334 -22.36 1.02 -11.11
C LYS A 334 -21.32 2.06 -10.71
N LEU A 335 -20.86 2.88 -11.66
CA LEU A 335 -19.94 3.98 -11.35
C LEU A 335 -20.59 5.12 -10.56
N ILE A 336 -21.88 5.40 -10.82
CA ILE A 336 -22.58 6.54 -10.24
C ILE A 336 -23.28 6.10 -8.95
N CYS A 337 -22.91 6.74 -7.84
CA CYS A 337 -23.55 6.56 -6.54
C CYS A 337 -24.81 7.39 -6.39
N LYS A 338 -25.91 6.75 -5.98
CA LYS A 338 -27.14 7.45 -5.58
C LYS A 338 -27.41 7.17 -4.10
N PHE A 339 -27.22 8.20 -3.28
CA PHE A 339 -27.48 8.13 -1.84
C PHE A 339 -28.90 8.61 -1.55
N GLN A 340 -29.64 7.89 -0.71
CA GLN A 340 -30.95 8.33 -0.23
C GLN A 340 -30.77 9.33 0.92
N LYS A 341 -31.52 10.44 0.93
CA LYS A 341 -31.70 11.36 2.07
C LYS A 341 -30.42 11.65 2.90
N ASN A 342 -29.30 11.97 2.25
CA ASN A 342 -28.00 12.25 2.87
C ASN A 342 -27.34 11.09 3.66
N ASP A 343 -27.83 9.86 3.53
CA ASP A 343 -27.21 8.68 4.14
C ASP A 343 -26.00 8.19 3.33
N ARG A 344 -24.90 8.93 3.42
CA ARG A 344 -23.66 8.62 2.69
C ARG A 344 -22.84 7.49 3.33
N TYR A 345 -23.06 7.18 4.60
CA TYR A 345 -22.18 6.32 5.40
C TYR A 345 -22.84 5.03 5.89
N ASN A 346 -24.17 4.92 5.90
CA ASN A 346 -24.84 3.75 6.47
C ASN A 346 -25.40 2.82 5.39
N SER A 347 -25.97 3.36 4.32
CA SER A 347 -26.54 2.58 3.23
C SER A 347 -25.60 2.44 2.04
N TYR A 348 -25.56 1.24 1.45
CA TYR A 348 -24.85 1.03 0.20
C TYR A 348 -25.57 1.71 -0.97
N ALA A 349 -24.86 2.59 -1.68
CA ALA A 349 -25.43 3.41 -2.76
C ALA A 349 -25.51 2.70 -4.14
N GLY A 350 -25.39 1.37 -4.18
CA GLY A 350 -25.49 0.60 -5.43
C GLY A 350 -24.31 0.82 -6.40
N CYS A 351 -23.24 1.46 -5.94
CA CYS A 351 -22.13 1.90 -6.76
C CYS A 351 -20.78 1.45 -6.20
N HIS A 352 -19.81 1.25 -7.07
CA HIS A 352 -18.44 1.00 -6.66
C HIS A 352 -17.51 1.79 -7.55
N ARG A 353 -16.84 2.80 -6.98
CA ARG A 353 -15.74 3.47 -7.67
C ARG A 353 -14.56 2.51 -7.53
N TYR A 354 -14.21 1.82 -8.60
CA TYR A 354 -13.26 0.69 -8.69
C TYR A 354 -11.78 1.03 -8.31
N LYS A 355 -11.58 2.01 -7.43
CA LYS A 355 -10.31 2.57 -6.96
C LYS A 355 -9.85 1.83 -5.70
N LEU A 356 -9.42 0.59 -5.88
CA LEU A 356 -8.90 -0.26 -4.81
C LEU A 356 -7.57 0.21 -4.20
N PHE A 357 -6.84 1.12 -4.88
CA PHE A 357 -5.57 1.65 -4.39
C PHE A 357 -5.69 2.18 -2.95
N HIS A 358 -6.81 2.83 -2.59
CA HIS A 358 -7.03 3.43 -1.27
C HIS A 358 -7.20 2.44 -0.12
N MET A 359 -7.66 1.23 -0.41
CA MET A 359 -7.93 0.23 0.63
C MET A 359 -6.65 -0.24 1.34
N PHE A 360 -5.50 -0.04 0.70
CA PHE A 360 -4.22 -0.59 1.10
C PHE A 360 -3.28 0.43 1.78
N PHE A 361 -3.59 1.74 1.75
CA PHE A 361 -2.72 2.79 2.34
C PHE A 361 -3.13 3.24 3.75
N HIS A 362 -4.12 2.61 4.38
CA HIS A 362 -4.59 2.92 5.74
C HIS A 362 -4.24 1.86 6.81
N VAL A 363 -3.20 1.05 6.57
CA VAL A 363 -2.71 0.07 7.54
C VAL A 363 -1.78 0.70 8.56
#